data_AF-A0A5A9YWV8-F1
#
_entry.id   AF-A0A5A9YWV8-F1
#
_cell.length_a   1.000
_cell.length_b   1.000
_cell.length_c   1.000
_cell.angle_alpha   90.00
_cell.angle_beta   90.00
_cell.angle_gamma   90.00
#
_symmetry.space_group_name_H-M   'P 1'
#
loop_
_entity.id
_entity.type
_entity.pdbx_description
1 polymer ?
#
loop_
_entity_poly.entity_id
_entity_poly.type
_entity_poly.pdbx_seq_one_letter_code
_entity_poly.pdbx_strand_id
1 'polypeptide(L)'
;VFAISGRSRGLGSAFESGTRDLLNQAYGVAAGRPDVQRGLLRWMFLVLEVGHAIIELRREQERLPDEPCYAEAMPWRQAIRAMGRALIRLFVRPGAENLERALAAVDQAIHAARHTDEPCAPHFDSSPLRRVRSYLHFIRSSLLAPTSPLTELAG
;
A
#
# COMPACT_ATOMS: atom_id res chain seq x y z
N VAL A 1 2.06 7.63 5.12
CA VAL A 1 3.36 7.68 5.85
C VAL A 1 3.42 6.60 6.93
N PHE A 2 2.53 6.61 7.92
CA PHE A 2 2.59 5.71 9.08
C PHE A 2 2.70 4.21 8.73
N ALA A 3 1.84 3.65 7.88
CA ALA A 3 1.91 2.25 7.45
C ALA A 3 3.26 1.88 6.79
N ILE A 4 3.90 2.83 6.10
CA ILE A 4 5.12 2.62 5.31
C ILE A 4 6.38 2.68 6.19
N SER A 5 6.43 3.61 7.15
CA SER A 5 7.65 3.92 7.90
C SER A 5 7.54 3.78 9.42
N GLY A 6 6.35 3.52 9.95
CA GLY A 6 6.12 3.34 11.40
C GLY A 6 6.79 2.07 11.93
N ARG A 7 7.05 2.00 13.23
CA ARG A 7 7.62 0.79 13.88
C ARG A 7 6.69 -0.41 13.70
N SER A 8 7.25 -1.58 13.41
CA SER A 8 6.46 -2.78 13.10
C SER A 8 5.63 -3.31 14.27
N ARG A 9 6.15 -3.22 15.50
CA ARG A 9 5.44 -3.66 16.72
C ARG A 9 4.20 -2.79 16.95
N GLY A 10 3.02 -3.40 16.93
CA GLY A 10 1.75 -2.70 17.13
C GLY A 10 1.31 -1.82 15.94
N LEU A 11 1.95 -1.95 14.78
CA LEU A 11 1.69 -1.07 13.64
C LEU A 11 0.23 -1.14 13.16
N GLY A 12 -0.33 -2.35 13.10
CA GLY A 12 -1.70 -2.59 12.65
C GLY A 12 -2.73 -1.92 13.55
N SER A 13 -2.68 -2.22 14.86
CA SER A 13 -3.61 -1.63 15.82
C SER A 13 -3.49 -0.12 15.92
N ALA A 14 -2.26 0.42 15.89
CA ALA A 14 -2.04 1.86 15.88
C ALA A 14 -2.56 2.54 14.61
N PHE A 15 -2.38 1.89 13.45
CA PHE A 15 -2.89 2.39 12.18
C PHE A 15 -4.42 2.44 12.18
N GLU A 16 -5.08 1.35 12.56
CA GLU A 16 -6.54 1.28 12.62
C GLU A 16 -7.13 2.28 13.62
N SER A 17 -6.56 2.38 14.82
CA SER A 17 -7.01 3.33 15.84
C SER A 17 -6.88 4.76 15.36
N GLY A 18 -5.69 5.16 14.89
CA GLY A 18 -5.45 6.53 14.45
C GLY A 18 -6.32 6.92 13.25
N THR A 19 -6.57 5.97 12.35
CA THR A 19 -7.43 6.17 11.18
C THR A 19 -8.90 6.35 11.58
N ARG A 20 -9.39 5.56 12.55
CA ARG A 20 -10.74 5.69 13.14
C ARG A 20 -10.91 7.01 13.89
N ASP A 21 -9.92 7.42 14.68
CA ASP A 21 -9.98 8.67 15.44
C ASP A 21 -9.99 9.89 14.52
N LEU A 22 -9.18 9.88 13.45
CA LEU A 22 -9.17 10.93 12.44
C LEU A 22 -10.51 10.99 11.69
N LEU A 23 -11.11 9.84 11.36
CA LEU A 23 -12.42 9.79 10.72
C LEU A 23 -13.47 10.47 11.60
N ASN A 24 -13.53 10.11 12.89
CA ASN A 24 -14.49 10.66 13.84
C ASN A 24 -14.36 12.19 13.96
N GLN A 25 -13.13 12.70 14.03
CA GLN A 25 -12.87 14.15 14.06
C GLN A 25 -13.31 14.84 12.77
N ALA A 26 -12.94 14.29 11.61
CA ALA A 26 -13.29 14.85 10.31
C ALA A 26 -14.81 14.85 10.08
N TYR A 27 -15.51 13.82 10.55
CA TYR A 27 -16.98 13.75 10.49
C TYR A 27 -17.66 14.85 11.31
N GLY A 28 -17.14 15.15 12.50
CA GLY A 28 -17.63 16.27 13.31
C GLY A 28 -17.48 17.61 12.60
N VAL A 29 -16.35 17.84 11.94
CA VAL A 29 -16.08 19.07 11.17
C VAL A 29 -16.97 19.17 9.93
N ALA A 30 -17.27 18.05 9.28
CA ALA A 30 -18.11 17.99 8.07
C ALA A 30 -19.62 17.89 8.36
N ALA A 31 -20.07 18.18 9.59
CA ALA A 31 -21.48 18.10 9.96
C ALA A 31 -22.36 18.98 9.05
N GLY A 32 -23.45 18.42 8.53
CA GLY A 32 -24.36 19.12 7.62
C GLY A 32 -23.82 19.29 6.19
N ARG A 33 -22.71 18.65 5.83
CA ARG A 33 -22.10 18.69 4.48
C ARG A 33 -21.96 17.29 3.87
N PRO A 34 -23.06 16.70 3.34
CA PRO A 34 -23.08 15.33 2.84
C PRO A 34 -22.09 15.07 1.69
N ASP A 35 -21.83 16.09 0.88
CA ASP A 35 -20.82 16.10 -0.19
C ASP A 35 -19.41 15.85 0.38
N VAL A 36 -19.03 16.62 1.40
CA VAL A 36 -17.73 16.52 2.07
C VAL A 36 -17.60 15.20 2.80
N GLN A 37 -18.66 14.75 3.50
CA GLN A 37 -18.67 13.46 4.20
C GLN A 37 -18.46 12.28 3.26
N ARG A 38 -19.10 12.27 2.08
CA ARG A 38 -18.88 11.23 1.06
C ARG A 38 -17.44 11.24 0.54
N GLY A 39 -16.87 12.42 0.30
CA GLY A 39 -15.46 12.56 -0.09
C GLY A 39 -14.52 11.99 0.96
N LEU A 40 -14.74 12.33 2.24
CA LEU A 40 -13.96 11.83 3.37
C LEU A 40 -14.02 10.29 3.47
N LEU A 41 -15.21 9.69 3.32
CA LEU A 41 -15.33 8.23 3.32
C LEU A 41 -14.54 7.57 2.20
N ARG A 42 -14.61 8.10 0.98
CA ARG A 42 -13.87 7.54 -0.16
C ARG A 42 -12.36 7.61 0.07
N TRP A 43 -11.86 8.72 0.59
CA TRP A 43 -10.46 8.84 1.01
C TRP A 43 -10.11 7.87 2.14
N MET A 44 -11.01 7.68 3.09
CA MET A 44 -10.81 6.77 4.21
C MET A 44 -10.68 5.32 3.76
N PHE A 45 -11.58 4.85 2.88
CA PHE A 45 -11.49 3.50 2.32
C PHE A 45 -10.17 3.28 1.58
N LEU A 46 -9.78 4.21 0.72
CA LEU A 46 -8.50 4.13 0.00
C LEU A 46 -7.30 4.05 0.95
N VAL A 47 -7.27 4.89 2.00
CA VAL A 47 -6.20 4.88 3.00
C VAL A 47 -6.15 3.54 3.74
N LEU A 48 -7.31 3.00 4.14
CA LEU A 48 -7.40 1.72 4.84
C LEU A 48 -6.95 0.56 3.95
N GLU A 49 -7.44 0.46 2.72
CA GLU A 49 -7.08 -0.61 1.79
C GLU A 49 -5.57 -0.62 1.51
N VAL A 50 -5.01 0.53 1.09
CA VAL A 50 -3.58 0.63 0.79
C VAL A 50 -2.75 0.46 2.05
N GLY A 51 -3.17 1.04 3.18
CA GLY A 51 -2.48 0.95 4.45
C GLY A 51 -2.39 -0.48 4.98
N HIS A 52 -3.48 -1.24 4.96
CA HIS A 52 -3.51 -2.65 5.36
C HIS A 52 -2.62 -3.50 4.45
N ALA A 53 -2.72 -3.33 3.13
CA ALA A 53 -1.89 -4.10 2.20
C ALA A 53 -0.39 -3.84 2.41
N ILE A 54 0.01 -2.60 2.73
CA ILE A 54 1.40 -2.28 3.07
C ILE A 54 1.82 -2.93 4.39
N ILE A 55 0.96 -2.92 5.40
CA ILE A 55 1.26 -3.54 6.70
C ILE A 55 1.44 -5.05 6.54
N GLU A 56 0.56 -5.71 5.80
CA GLU A 56 0.70 -7.14 5.50
C GLU A 56 1.94 -7.43 4.64
N LEU A 57 2.22 -6.61 3.62
CA LEU A 57 3.45 -6.72 2.83
C LEU A 57 4.72 -6.58 3.68
N ARG A 58 4.69 -5.73 4.71
CA ARG A 58 5.81 -5.60 5.66
C ARG A 58 5.92 -6.81 6.57
N ARG A 59 4.81 -7.32 7.11
CA ARG A 59 4.79 -8.54 7.94
C ARG A 59 5.31 -9.74 7.16
N GLU A 60 4.94 -9.86 5.89
CA GLU A 60 5.46 -10.90 5.00
C GLU A 60 6.98 -10.76 4.84
N GLN A 61 7.47 -9.55 4.60
CA GLN A 61 8.90 -9.26 4.47
C GLN A 61 9.73 -9.50 5.74
N GLU A 62 9.11 -9.40 6.91
CA GLU A 62 9.73 -9.67 8.21
C GLU A 62 9.82 -11.17 8.53
N ARG A 63 8.98 -11.99 7.87
CA ARG A 63 8.90 -13.45 8.06
C ARG A 63 9.66 -14.25 7.00
N LEU A 64 10.39 -13.56 6.11
CA LEU A 64 11.11 -14.22 5.04
C LEU A 64 12.17 -15.18 5.62
N PRO A 65 12.31 -16.39 5.04
CA PRO A 65 13.45 -17.25 5.31
C PRO A 65 14.77 -16.57 4.99
N ASP A 66 15.84 -17.02 5.65
CA ASP A 66 17.21 -16.60 5.36
C ASP A 66 17.73 -17.32 4.11
N GLU A 67 17.29 -16.86 2.94
CA GLU A 67 17.65 -17.43 1.63
C GLU A 67 18.10 -16.32 0.66
N PRO A 68 19.03 -16.59 -0.27
CA PRO A 68 19.57 -15.57 -1.16
C PRO A 68 18.51 -14.82 -1.99
N CYS A 69 17.45 -15.51 -2.43
CA CYS A 69 16.36 -14.90 -3.21
C CYS A 69 15.51 -13.89 -2.41
N TYR A 70 15.62 -13.90 -1.09
CA TYR A 70 14.91 -12.98 -0.19
C TYR A 70 15.80 -11.90 0.43
N ALA A 71 17.10 -11.93 0.16
CA ALA A 71 18.07 -11.01 0.73
C ALA A 71 17.69 -9.54 0.51
N GLU A 72 18.06 -8.67 1.46
CA GLU A 72 17.68 -7.25 1.42
C GLU A 72 18.17 -6.47 0.19
N ALA A 73 19.24 -6.96 -0.44
CA ALA A 73 19.82 -6.39 -1.65
C ALA A 73 19.02 -6.73 -2.91
N MET A 74 18.09 -7.68 -2.85
CA MET A 74 17.37 -8.15 -4.03
C MET A 74 16.59 -7.02 -4.72
N PRO A 75 16.55 -7.00 -6.07
CA PRO A 75 15.89 -5.93 -6.82
C PRO A 75 14.44 -5.67 -6.41
N TRP A 76 13.69 -6.73 -6.09
CA TRP A 76 12.30 -6.62 -5.67
C TRP A 76 12.15 -5.90 -4.31
N ARG A 77 13.08 -6.10 -3.36
CA ARG A 77 13.11 -5.37 -2.07
C ARG A 77 13.32 -3.88 -2.32
N GLN A 78 14.25 -3.54 -3.21
CA GLN A 78 14.54 -2.15 -3.57
C GLN A 78 13.34 -1.48 -4.27
N ALA A 79 12.69 -2.19 -5.19
CA ALA A 79 11.49 -1.72 -5.88
C ALA A 79 10.33 -1.45 -4.90
N ILE A 80 10.11 -2.32 -3.91
CA ILE A 80 9.11 -2.10 -2.85
C ILE A 80 9.43 -0.85 -2.02
N ARG A 81 10.70 -0.61 -1.66
CA ARG A 81 11.08 0.63 -0.96
C ARG A 81 10.82 1.87 -1.82
N ALA A 82 11.09 1.81 -3.13
CA ALA A 82 10.80 2.88 -4.07
C ALA A 82 9.29 3.15 -4.20
N MET A 83 8.48 2.09 -4.29
CA MET A 83 7.03 2.13 -4.25
C MET A 83 6.54 2.82 -2.96
N GLY A 84 7.06 2.44 -1.79
CA GLY A 84 6.72 3.09 -0.53
C GLY A 84 6.96 4.61 -0.55
N ARG A 85 8.09 5.08 -1.11
CA ARG A 85 8.35 6.51 -1.26
C ARG A 85 7.38 7.21 -2.22
N ALA A 86 7.00 6.55 -3.32
CA ALA A 86 6.03 7.09 -4.27
C ALA A 86 4.63 7.19 -3.65
N LEU A 87 4.19 6.17 -2.91
CA LEU A 87 2.93 6.19 -2.17
C LEU A 87 2.92 7.29 -1.10
N ILE A 88 4.02 7.48 -0.36
CA ILE A 88 4.13 8.61 0.58
C ILE A 88 3.86 9.94 -0.13
N ARG A 89 4.51 10.18 -1.29
CA ARG A 89 4.31 11.42 -2.05
C ARG A 89 2.86 11.59 -2.51
N LEU A 90 2.24 10.52 -3.01
CA LEU A 90 0.84 10.53 -3.45
C LEU A 90 -0.12 10.89 -2.31
N PHE A 91 0.00 10.24 -1.15
CA PHE A 91 -0.92 10.49 -0.03
C PHE A 91 -0.65 11.81 0.72
N VAL A 92 0.55 12.37 0.63
CA VAL A 92 0.87 13.71 1.16
C VAL A 92 0.36 14.80 0.21
N ARG A 93 0.52 14.60 -1.10
CA ARG A 93 0.10 15.55 -2.13
C ARG A 93 -0.57 14.80 -3.28
N PRO A 94 -1.89 14.54 -3.20
CA PRO A 94 -2.62 13.90 -4.28
C PRO A 94 -2.57 14.73 -5.57
N GLY A 95 -2.36 14.05 -6.70
CA GLY A 95 -2.41 14.65 -8.04
C GLY A 95 -2.02 13.65 -9.12
N ALA A 96 -2.41 13.94 -10.37
CA ALA A 96 -2.18 13.09 -11.55
C ALA A 96 -0.74 12.56 -11.63
N GLU A 97 0.22 13.48 -11.54
CA GLU A 97 1.64 13.20 -11.67
C GLU A 97 2.18 12.28 -10.55
N ASN A 98 1.69 12.45 -9.32
CA ASN A 98 2.06 11.58 -8.20
C ASN A 98 1.34 10.22 -8.27
N LEU A 99 0.14 10.18 -8.84
CA LEU A 99 -0.60 8.95 -9.08
C LEU A 99 0.11 8.09 -10.13
N GLU A 100 0.49 8.69 -11.26
CA GLU A 100 1.26 8.04 -12.32
C GLU A 100 2.58 7.47 -11.78
N ARG A 101 3.33 8.27 -11.02
CA ARG A 101 4.57 7.80 -10.37
C ARG A 101 4.34 6.65 -9.38
N ALA A 102 3.25 6.69 -8.63
CA ALA A 102 2.90 5.61 -7.71
C ALA A 102 2.56 4.32 -8.46
N LEU A 103 1.73 4.40 -9.50
CA LEU A 103 1.38 3.26 -10.34
C LEU A 103 2.60 2.65 -11.03
N ALA A 104 3.46 3.48 -11.63
CA ALA A 104 4.71 3.01 -12.24
C ALA A 104 5.62 2.31 -11.22
N ALA A 105 5.73 2.83 -10.00
CA ALA A 105 6.53 2.19 -8.96
C ALA A 105 5.92 0.88 -8.44
N VAL A 106 4.59 0.78 -8.36
CA VAL A 106 3.89 -0.48 -8.03
C VAL A 106 4.11 -1.52 -9.13
N ASP A 107 3.96 -1.12 -10.40
CA ASP A 107 4.18 -2.01 -11.55
C ASP A 107 5.63 -2.51 -11.60
N GLN A 108 6.61 -1.65 -11.32
CA GLN A 108 8.01 -2.05 -11.22
C GLN A 108 8.24 -3.05 -10.08
N ALA A 109 7.60 -2.87 -8.93
CA ALA A 109 7.69 -3.81 -7.81
C ALA A 109 7.06 -5.17 -8.16
N ILE A 110 5.90 -5.18 -8.82
CA ILE A 110 5.25 -6.40 -9.32
C ILE A 110 6.17 -7.12 -10.31
N HIS A 111 6.74 -6.37 -11.26
CA HIS A 111 7.64 -6.91 -12.27
C HIS A 111 8.88 -7.53 -11.62
N ALA A 112 9.56 -6.81 -10.72
CA ALA A 112 10.76 -7.31 -10.06
C ALA A 112 10.48 -8.55 -9.20
N ALA A 113 9.38 -8.57 -8.45
CA ALA A 113 8.98 -9.73 -7.65
C ALA A 113 8.60 -10.94 -8.52
N ARG A 114 8.00 -10.72 -9.69
CA ARG A 114 7.64 -11.79 -10.63
C ARG A 114 8.86 -12.43 -11.31
N HIS A 115 9.90 -11.65 -11.58
CA HIS A 115 11.12 -12.11 -12.27
C HIS A 115 12.24 -12.53 -11.31
N THR A 116 11.94 -12.64 -10.01
CA THR A 116 12.87 -13.23 -9.05
C THR A 116 12.61 -14.72 -8.97
N ASP A 117 13.64 -15.51 -9.22
CA ASP A 117 13.56 -16.96 -9.09
C ASP A 117 13.44 -17.36 -7.61
N GLU A 118 12.50 -18.26 -7.32
CA GLU A 118 12.21 -18.77 -5.98
C GLU A 118 12.31 -20.30 -5.98
N PRO A 119 13.53 -20.86 -5.89
CA PRO A 119 13.79 -22.27 -6.22
C PRO A 119 13.01 -23.28 -5.38
N CYS A 120 12.67 -22.92 -4.14
CA CYS A 120 12.10 -23.83 -3.13
C CYS A 120 10.57 -23.70 -2.95
N ALA A 121 9.87 -22.92 -3.78
CA ALA A 121 8.47 -22.54 -3.51
C ALA A 121 7.50 -22.76 -4.70
N PRO A 122 7.06 -24.01 -4.97
CA PRO A 122 6.20 -24.28 -6.13
C PRO A 122 4.74 -23.80 -5.98
N HIS A 123 4.23 -23.59 -4.75
CA HIS A 123 2.82 -23.29 -4.47
C HIS A 123 2.62 -21.93 -3.78
N PHE A 124 1.40 -21.37 -3.83
CA PHE A 124 1.09 -20.05 -3.26
C PHE A 124 1.38 -19.97 -1.74
N ASP A 125 0.96 -20.97 -0.98
CA ASP A 125 1.16 -21.00 0.47
C ASP A 125 2.63 -21.21 0.85
N SER A 126 3.43 -21.78 -0.04
CA SER A 126 4.88 -21.96 0.17
C SER A 126 5.75 -20.85 -0.45
N SER A 127 5.15 -19.89 -1.16
CA SER A 127 5.85 -18.82 -1.91
C SER A 127 5.63 -17.44 -1.29
N PRO A 128 6.56 -16.97 -0.44
CA PRO A 128 6.60 -15.59 0.00
C PRO A 128 6.51 -14.58 -1.15
N LEU A 129 7.18 -14.81 -2.28
CA LEU A 129 7.11 -13.87 -3.41
C LEU A 129 5.74 -13.83 -4.10
N ARG A 130 4.98 -14.94 -4.13
CA ARG A 130 3.58 -14.88 -4.59
C ARG A 130 2.70 -14.10 -3.62
N ARG A 131 2.87 -14.26 -2.31
CA ARG A 131 2.13 -13.45 -1.31
C ARG A 131 2.48 -11.96 -1.42
N VAL A 132 3.77 -11.63 -1.52
CA VAL A 132 4.24 -10.27 -1.81
C VAL A 132 3.54 -9.71 -3.05
N ARG A 133 3.50 -10.45 -4.16
CA ARG A 133 2.83 -10.04 -5.39
C ARG A 133 1.32 -9.82 -5.20
N SER A 134 0.64 -10.65 -4.42
CA SER A 134 -0.78 -10.45 -4.12
C SER A 134 -1.04 -9.11 -3.43
N TYR A 135 -0.23 -8.72 -2.44
CA TYR A 135 -0.35 -7.42 -1.79
C TYR A 135 -0.03 -6.26 -2.76
N LEU A 136 0.96 -6.42 -3.63
CA LEU A 136 1.28 -5.41 -4.65
C LEU A 136 0.14 -5.23 -5.67
N HIS A 137 -0.45 -6.33 -6.13
CA HIS A 137 -1.63 -6.29 -6.99
C HIS A 137 -2.84 -5.66 -6.29
N PHE A 138 -3.04 -5.96 -5.00
CA PHE A 138 -4.11 -5.33 -4.23
C PHE A 138 -3.91 -3.81 -4.14
N ILE A 139 -2.70 -3.34 -3.83
CA ILE A 139 -2.37 -1.90 -3.82
C ILE A 139 -2.67 -1.28 -5.19
N ARG A 140 -2.21 -1.92 -6.28
CA ARG A 140 -2.49 -1.45 -7.65
C ARG A 140 -3.99 -1.32 -7.91
N SER A 141 -4.77 -2.33 -7.55
CA SER A 141 -6.22 -2.35 -7.73
C SER A 141 -6.91 -1.25 -6.93
N SER A 142 -6.52 -1.01 -5.67
CA SER A 142 -7.07 0.10 -4.87
C SER A 142 -6.76 1.47 -5.47
N LEU A 143 -5.57 1.67 -6.03
CA LEU A 143 -5.22 2.93 -6.70
C LEU A 143 -6.02 3.17 -7.98
N LEU A 144 -6.38 2.10 -8.71
CA LEU A 144 -7.12 2.16 -9.98
C LEU A 144 -8.64 1.99 -9.82
N ALA A 145 -9.13 1.70 -8.62
CA ALA A 145 -10.54 1.39 -8.41
C ALA A 145 -11.43 2.55 -8.91
N PRO A 146 -12.51 2.28 -9.67
CA PRO A 146 -13.40 3.34 -10.17
C PRO A 146 -14.02 4.18 -9.05
N THR A 147 -14.20 3.57 -7.87
CA THR A 147 -14.73 4.20 -6.66
C THR A 147 -13.68 5.03 -5.91
N SER A 148 -12.39 4.88 -6.24
CA SER A 148 -11.28 5.61 -5.63
C SER A 148 -11.46 7.12 -5.81
N PRO A 149 -11.17 7.95 -4.79
CA PRO A 149 -11.13 9.41 -4.96
C PRO A 149 -10.01 9.88 -5.90
N LEU A 150 -9.06 9.01 -6.23
CA LEU A 150 -7.96 9.32 -7.15
C LEU A 150 -8.40 9.44 -8.61
N THR A 151 -9.57 8.90 -8.99
CA THR A 151 -10.07 8.98 -10.37
C THR A 151 -10.37 10.41 -10.80
N GLU A 152 -10.70 11.28 -9.85
CA GLU A 152 -10.90 12.73 -10.06
C GLU A 152 -9.60 13.45 -10.42
N LEU A 153 -8.45 12.83 -10.14
CA LEU A 153 -7.12 13.39 -10.38
C LEU A 153 -6.51 12.89 -11.70
N ALA A 154 -7.15 11.94 -12.38
CA ALA A 154 -6.64 11.34 -13.62
C ALA A 154 -7.14 12.05 -14.89
N GLY A 155 -7.91 13.13 -14.73
CA GLY A 155 -8.46 13.96 -15.80
C GLY A 155 -7.67 15.24 -16.05
#